data_AF-A0A958L7H8-F1
#
_entry.id   AF-A0A958L7H8-F1
#
_cell.length_a   1.000
_cell.length_b   1.000
_cell.length_c   1.000
_cell.angle_alpha   90.00
_cell.angle_beta   90.00
_cell.angle_gamma   90.00
#
_symmetry.space_group_name_H-M   'P 1'
#
loop_
_entity.id
_entity.type
_entity.pdbx_description
1 polymer ?
#
loop_
_entity_poly.entity_id
_entity_poly.type
_entity_poly.pdbx_seq_one_letter_code
_entity_poly.pdbx_strand_id
1 'polypeptide(L)'
;MKKEIQELERAIPVKKKAWLDAVDIENKLQEKISSYESLQAKLKSAEVNLAKNEANIAAKESQITSKNSEQQDKNRELNRLSQDVERERDRVKDYENEIDRANRELNWAYDKLSDAERDYDNSQIDLSSAYSYFNSLTYKLALDFQDLKRQLTYDDFYVDIYDENGDGVLDNKWKESLLLKFRKSSEDIDKNESVTVNVEASVFDRDGRENSRLSRRSDVFRVSAFDEGIEVDLMSTLFDHLEFDNGAHFVLEISVRNSNFSQQRVTLVGQFDYDQPIESNNHRGFRRDKHNKFKDRDDRRRSKDKDRRPDRRRHEHYLNDEPLSFKVWNTSQY
;
A
#
# COMPACT_ATOMS: atom_id res chain seq x y z
N MET A 1 72.92 -45.38 144.72
CA MET A 1 71.50 -45.78 144.82
C MET A 1 70.56 -44.70 145.36
N LYS A 2 70.49 -44.34 146.67
CA LYS A 2 69.48 -43.35 147.15
C LYS A 2 69.57 -41.96 146.50
N LYS A 3 70.78 -41.49 146.20
CA LYS A 3 71.02 -40.16 145.58
C LYS A 3 70.58 -40.10 144.11
N GLU A 4 70.83 -41.16 143.35
CA GLU A 4 70.44 -41.29 141.94
C GLU A 4 68.92 -41.39 141.78
N ILE A 5 68.22 -42.05 142.72
CA ILE A 5 66.76 -42.14 142.72
C ILE A 5 66.14 -40.76 142.93
N GLN A 6 66.65 -39.95 143.88
CA GLN A 6 66.18 -38.59 144.10
C GLN A 6 66.46 -37.64 142.92
N GLU A 7 67.57 -37.80 142.20
CA GLU A 7 67.86 -37.04 140.98
C GLU A 7 66.92 -37.43 139.83
N LEU A 8 66.61 -38.72 139.69
CA LEU A 8 65.63 -39.21 138.72
C LEU A 8 64.21 -38.71 139.04
N GLU A 9 63.79 -38.74 140.31
CA GLU A 9 62.50 -38.22 140.76
C GLU A 9 62.35 -36.71 140.51
N ARG A 10 63.45 -35.94 140.59
CA ARG A 10 63.47 -34.50 140.24
C ARG A 10 63.51 -34.26 138.74
N ALA A 11 64.11 -35.15 137.94
CA ALA A 11 64.24 -35.00 136.50
C ALA A 11 62.98 -35.40 135.71
N ILE A 12 62.19 -36.36 136.20
CA ILE A 12 60.97 -36.85 135.54
C ILE A 12 59.93 -35.74 135.27
N PRO A 13 59.56 -34.87 136.23
CA PRO A 13 58.61 -33.79 136.00
C PRO A 13 59.08 -32.77 134.95
N VAL A 14 60.38 -32.47 134.97
CA VAL A 14 61.01 -31.54 134.02
C VAL A 14 60.98 -32.11 132.60
N LYS A 15 61.34 -33.39 132.43
CA LYS A 15 61.26 -34.08 131.13
C LYS A 15 59.82 -34.20 130.63
N LYS A 16 58.86 -34.48 131.52
CA LYS A 16 57.43 -34.55 131.17
C LYS A 16 56.90 -33.21 130.69
N LYS A 17 57.26 -32.11 131.35
CA LYS A 17 56.88 -30.75 130.93
C LYS A 17 57.48 -30.41 129.56
N ALA A 18 58.77 -30.66 129.37
CA ALA A 18 59.43 -30.42 128.08
C ALA A 18 58.78 -31.21 126.92
N TRP A 19 58.36 -32.46 127.18
CA TRP A 19 57.62 -33.26 126.20
C TRP A 19 56.24 -32.68 125.88
N LEU A 20 55.48 -32.26 126.90
CA LEU A 20 54.17 -31.61 126.70
C LEU A 20 54.29 -30.29 125.91
N ASP A 21 55.30 -29.47 126.23
CA ASP A 21 55.58 -28.23 125.51
C ASP A 21 55.96 -28.52 124.04
N ALA A 22 56.73 -29.58 123.77
CA ALA A 22 57.08 -30.01 122.42
C ALA A 22 55.85 -30.47 121.62
N VAL A 23 54.94 -31.24 122.22
CA VAL A 23 53.69 -31.67 121.59
C VAL A 23 52.77 -30.47 121.28
N ASP A 24 52.67 -29.48 122.18
CA ASP A 24 51.91 -28.26 121.92
C ASP A 24 52.50 -27.43 120.75
N ILE A 25 53.83 -27.34 120.68
CA ILE A 25 54.53 -26.71 119.55
C ILE A 25 54.26 -27.47 118.25
N GLU A 26 54.31 -28.80 118.26
CA GLU A 26 54.02 -29.64 117.08
C GLU A 26 52.58 -29.43 116.59
N ASN A 27 51.59 -29.41 117.50
CA ASN A 27 50.20 -29.13 117.14
C ASN A 27 50.04 -27.73 116.51
N LYS A 28 50.67 -26.70 117.10
CA LYS A 28 50.66 -25.33 116.53
C LYS A 28 51.34 -25.25 115.18
N LEU A 29 52.40 -26.02 114.95
CA LEU A 29 53.04 -26.11 113.64
C LEU A 29 52.12 -26.79 112.62
N GLN A 30 51.43 -27.86 113.02
CA GLN A 30 50.52 -28.58 112.13
C GLN A 30 49.29 -27.74 111.73
N GLU A 31 48.76 -26.92 112.64
CA GLU A 31 47.72 -25.93 112.32
C GLU A 31 48.21 -24.89 111.30
N LYS A 32 49.45 -24.39 111.47
CA LYS A 32 50.06 -23.44 110.53
C LYS A 32 50.30 -24.07 109.16
N ILE A 33 50.77 -25.31 109.09
CA ILE A 33 50.95 -26.05 107.83
C ILE A 33 49.61 -26.20 107.12
N SER A 34 48.58 -26.66 107.83
CA SER A 34 47.23 -26.83 107.27
C SER A 34 46.64 -25.49 106.77
N SER A 35 46.89 -24.40 107.49
CA SER A 35 46.50 -23.04 107.08
C SER A 35 47.24 -22.60 105.82
N TYR A 36 48.54 -22.88 105.71
CA TYR A 36 49.35 -22.53 104.55
C TYR A 36 48.95 -23.31 103.29
N GLU A 37 48.69 -24.62 103.42
CA GLU A 37 48.18 -25.46 102.34
C GLU A 37 46.81 -24.96 101.84
N SER A 38 45.92 -24.57 102.76
CA SER A 38 44.62 -23.96 102.42
C SER A 38 44.77 -22.65 101.63
N LEU A 39 45.72 -21.79 102.03
CA LEU A 39 46.02 -20.54 101.32
C LEU A 39 46.62 -20.81 99.93
N GLN A 40 47.52 -21.79 99.80
CA GLN A 40 48.07 -22.19 98.50
C GLN A 40 46.98 -22.71 97.55
N ALA A 41 46.06 -23.53 98.05
CA ALA A 41 44.94 -24.03 97.26
C ALA A 41 44.02 -22.88 96.79
N LYS A 42 43.74 -21.91 97.66
CA LYS A 42 42.95 -20.71 97.31
C LYS A 42 43.66 -19.84 96.28
N LEU A 43 44.97 -19.62 96.43
CA LEU A 43 45.78 -18.85 95.49
C LEU A 43 45.75 -19.49 94.11
N LYS A 44 46.01 -20.79 94.04
CA LYS A 44 45.99 -21.55 92.78
C LYS A 44 44.61 -21.51 92.10
N SER A 45 43.54 -21.59 92.88
CA SER A 45 42.16 -21.43 92.38
C SER A 45 41.91 -20.02 91.84
N ALA A 46 42.37 -18.99 92.55
CA ALA A 46 42.25 -17.60 92.12
C ALA A 46 43.02 -17.33 90.82
N GLU A 47 44.25 -17.84 90.68
CA GLU A 47 45.05 -17.74 89.46
C GLU A 47 44.35 -18.39 88.26
N VAL A 48 43.78 -19.59 88.44
CA VAL A 48 43.01 -20.27 87.38
C VAL A 48 41.77 -19.47 87.00
N ASN A 49 41.05 -18.90 87.96
CA ASN A 49 39.86 -18.10 87.69
C ASN A 49 40.22 -16.78 86.98
N LEU A 50 41.33 -16.16 87.35
CA LEU A 50 41.83 -14.94 86.72
C LEU A 50 42.21 -15.22 85.26
N ALA A 51 42.97 -16.28 84.99
CA ALA A 51 43.31 -16.69 83.63
C ALA A 51 42.06 -17.00 82.77
N LYS A 52 41.04 -17.66 83.35
CA LYS A 52 39.75 -17.88 82.66
C LYS A 52 39.02 -16.58 82.34
N ASN A 53 39.03 -15.62 83.26
CA ASN A 53 38.37 -14.34 83.07
C ASN A 53 39.08 -13.51 82.00
N GLU A 54 40.40 -13.47 82.00
CA GLU A 54 41.21 -12.80 80.96
C GLU A 54 40.95 -13.41 79.58
N ALA A 55 40.92 -14.75 79.47
CA ALA A 55 40.59 -15.43 78.23
C ALA A 55 39.17 -15.10 77.74
N ASN A 56 38.19 -15.04 78.65
CA ASN A 56 36.82 -14.67 78.31
C ASN A 56 36.69 -13.20 77.86
N ILE A 57 37.44 -12.28 78.48
CA ILE A 57 37.47 -10.87 78.08
C ILE A 57 38.06 -10.74 76.67
N ALA A 58 39.22 -11.36 76.42
CA ALA A 58 39.86 -11.36 75.11
C ALA A 58 38.94 -11.94 74.02
N ALA A 59 38.22 -13.03 74.31
CA ALA A 59 37.25 -13.61 73.40
C ALA A 59 36.09 -12.65 73.07
N LYS A 60 35.58 -11.92 74.08
CA LYS A 60 34.50 -10.93 73.87
C LYS A 60 34.99 -9.72 73.07
N GLU A 61 36.18 -9.22 73.33
CA GLU A 61 36.78 -8.11 72.58
C GLU A 61 37.00 -8.47 71.11
N SER A 62 37.46 -9.69 70.83
CA SER A 62 37.58 -10.22 69.47
C SER A 62 36.22 -10.27 68.76
N GLN A 63 35.17 -10.76 69.43
CA GLN A 63 33.81 -10.79 68.88
C GLN A 63 33.25 -9.39 68.60
N ILE A 64 33.45 -8.44 69.52
CA ILE A 64 33.03 -7.04 69.33
C ILE A 64 33.74 -6.44 68.11
N THR A 65 35.05 -6.67 67.99
CA THR A 65 35.85 -6.18 66.86
C THR A 65 35.35 -6.74 65.54
N SER A 66 35.06 -8.05 65.48
CA SER A 66 34.50 -8.69 64.30
C SER A 66 33.12 -8.13 63.91
N LYS A 67 32.21 -7.95 64.90
CA LYS A 67 30.89 -7.35 64.67
C LYS A 67 30.98 -5.89 64.20
N ASN A 68 31.90 -5.12 64.75
CA ASN A 68 32.14 -3.74 64.33
C ASN A 68 32.64 -3.68 62.87
N SER A 69 33.52 -4.60 62.48
CA SER A 69 33.96 -4.72 61.09
C SER A 69 32.79 -5.06 60.15
N GLU A 70 31.98 -6.05 60.50
CA GLU A 70 30.80 -6.43 59.70
C GLU A 70 29.81 -5.27 59.56
N GLN A 71 29.59 -4.51 60.64
CA GLN A 71 28.72 -3.33 60.60
C GLN A 71 29.30 -2.23 59.70
N GLN A 72 30.62 -1.99 59.75
CA GLN A 72 31.27 -1.03 58.85
C GLN A 72 31.12 -1.44 57.39
N ASP A 73 31.26 -2.73 57.07
CA ASP A 73 31.11 -3.22 55.70
C ASP A 73 29.67 -3.08 55.21
N LYS A 74 28.67 -3.41 56.04
CA LYS A 74 27.25 -3.15 55.72
C LYS A 74 26.96 -1.67 55.50
N ASN A 75 27.54 -0.78 56.31
CA ASN A 75 27.38 0.66 56.12
C ASN A 75 28.01 1.16 54.81
N ARG A 76 29.17 0.60 54.42
CA ARG A 76 29.79 0.90 53.12
C ARG A 76 28.92 0.44 51.95
N GLU A 77 28.33 -0.75 52.06
CA GLU A 77 27.42 -1.29 51.06
C GLU A 77 26.14 -0.46 50.94
N LEU A 78 25.53 -0.07 52.06
CA LEU A 78 24.39 0.84 52.08
C LEU A 78 24.70 2.18 51.41
N ASN A 79 25.87 2.76 51.68
CA ASN A 79 26.29 4.01 51.03
C ASN A 79 26.45 3.85 49.51
N ARG A 80 27.00 2.72 49.03
CA ARG A 80 27.09 2.43 47.59
C ARG A 80 25.71 2.30 46.96
N LEU A 81 24.82 1.54 47.57
CA LEU A 81 23.44 1.38 47.09
C LEU A 81 22.70 2.73 47.07
N SER A 82 22.89 3.58 48.06
CA SER A 82 22.30 4.92 48.07
C SER A 82 22.81 5.78 46.91
N GLN A 83 24.10 5.72 46.60
CA GLN A 83 24.67 6.42 45.45
C GLN A 83 24.16 5.87 44.11
N ASP A 84 23.99 4.54 44.01
CA ASP A 84 23.46 3.92 42.80
C ASP A 84 21.99 4.32 42.57
N VAL A 85 21.17 4.35 43.63
CA VAL A 85 19.78 4.84 43.56
C VAL A 85 19.73 6.30 43.09
N GLU A 86 20.63 7.15 43.58
CA GLU A 86 20.69 8.56 43.16
C GLU A 86 21.06 8.69 41.69
N ARG A 87 22.01 7.90 41.18
CA ARG A 87 22.36 7.88 39.75
C ARG A 87 21.19 7.39 38.88
N GLU A 88 20.46 6.37 39.31
CA GLU A 88 19.29 5.90 38.56
C GLU A 88 18.17 6.95 38.56
N ARG A 89 18.01 7.70 39.65
CA ARG A 89 17.06 8.82 39.70
C ARG A 89 17.41 9.92 38.70
N ASP A 90 18.70 10.25 38.56
CA ASP A 90 19.17 11.22 37.57
C ASP A 90 18.90 10.71 36.14
N ARG A 91 19.14 9.43 35.86
CA ARG A 91 18.82 8.83 34.54
C ARG A 91 17.34 8.88 34.21
N VAL A 92 16.46 8.61 35.17
CA VAL A 92 15.01 8.72 34.97
C VAL A 92 14.64 10.14 34.54
N LYS A 93 15.22 11.15 35.17
CA LYS A 93 15.00 12.56 34.81
C LYS A 93 15.51 12.88 33.40
N ASP A 94 16.63 12.31 32.99
CA ASP A 94 17.14 12.45 31.62
C ASP A 94 16.17 11.84 30.61
N TYR A 95 15.62 10.65 30.89
CA TYR A 95 14.61 10.04 30.03
C TYR A 95 13.31 10.85 29.96
N GLU A 96 12.85 11.45 31.06
CA GLU A 96 11.71 12.37 31.05
C GLU A 96 11.95 13.55 30.10
N ASN A 97 13.15 14.15 30.15
CA ASN A 97 13.52 15.24 29.25
C ASN A 97 13.58 14.81 27.78
N GLU A 98 14.08 13.60 27.49
CA GLU A 98 14.12 13.04 26.13
C GLU A 98 12.71 12.78 25.59
N ILE A 99 11.81 12.26 26.41
CA ILE A 99 10.39 12.05 26.05
C ILE A 99 9.73 13.40 25.75
N ASP A 100 9.94 14.42 26.58
CA ASP A 100 9.40 15.77 26.35
C ASP A 100 9.94 16.41 25.07
N ARG A 101 11.19 16.12 24.71
CA ARG A 101 11.74 16.55 23.43
C ARG A 101 11.09 15.82 22.26
N ALA A 102 10.99 14.49 22.32
CA ALA A 102 10.37 13.69 21.28
C ALA A 102 8.89 14.10 21.06
N ASN A 103 8.15 14.38 22.12
CA ASN A 103 6.76 14.86 22.03
C ASN A 103 6.66 16.23 21.33
N ARG A 104 7.60 17.14 21.59
CA ARG A 104 7.64 18.44 20.89
C ARG A 104 7.98 18.29 19.41
N GLU A 105 8.93 17.41 19.08
CA GLU A 105 9.29 17.11 17.69
C GLU A 105 8.14 16.45 16.93
N LEU A 106 7.39 15.55 17.59
CA LEU A 106 6.21 14.91 17.02
C LEU A 106 5.09 15.92 16.75
N ASN A 107 4.78 16.81 17.70
CA ASN A 107 3.77 17.85 17.51
C ASN A 107 4.13 18.79 16.35
N TRP A 108 5.41 19.19 16.26
CA TRP A 108 5.89 20.00 15.14
C TRP A 108 5.72 19.28 13.79
N ALA A 109 5.98 17.98 13.74
CA ALA A 109 5.77 17.18 12.53
C ALA A 109 4.29 17.09 12.14
N TYR A 110 3.39 16.96 13.11
CA TYR A 110 1.93 16.98 12.86
C TYR A 110 1.47 18.33 12.32
N ASP A 111 1.95 19.44 12.88
CA ASP A 111 1.62 20.78 12.37
C ASP A 111 2.08 20.94 10.92
N LYS A 112 3.29 20.44 10.61
CA LYS A 112 3.82 20.46 9.23
C LYS A 112 3.03 19.60 8.25
N LEU A 113 2.56 18.43 8.70
CA LEU A 113 1.70 17.59 7.89
C LEU A 113 0.36 18.27 7.61
N SER A 114 -0.25 18.89 8.62
CA SER A 114 -1.52 19.60 8.46
C SER A 114 -1.42 20.80 7.50
N ASP A 115 -0.33 21.56 7.58
CA ASP A 115 -0.07 22.64 6.62
C ASP A 115 0.09 22.09 5.19
N ALA A 116 0.83 20.99 5.01
CA ALA A 116 1.00 20.36 3.70
C ALA A 116 -0.31 19.80 3.12
N GLU A 117 -1.17 19.22 3.96
CA GLU A 117 -2.52 18.76 3.56
C GLU A 117 -3.38 19.94 3.10
N ARG A 118 -3.34 21.07 3.83
CA ARG A 118 -4.05 22.29 3.44
C ARG A 118 -3.57 22.84 2.10
N ASP A 119 -2.25 22.86 1.88
CA ASP A 119 -1.66 23.32 0.62
C ASP A 119 -2.03 22.41 -0.56
N TYR A 120 -2.12 21.09 -0.32
CA TYR A 120 -2.58 20.12 -1.30
C TYR A 120 -4.04 20.36 -1.69
N ASP A 121 -4.93 20.55 -0.72
CA ASP A 121 -6.35 20.83 -0.97
C ASP A 121 -6.54 22.12 -1.77
N ASN A 122 -5.79 23.18 -1.42
CA ASN A 122 -5.81 24.43 -2.18
C ASN A 122 -5.34 24.22 -3.62
N SER A 123 -4.27 23.45 -3.83
CA SER A 123 -3.75 23.15 -5.17
C SER A 123 -4.76 22.36 -6.02
N GLN A 124 -5.56 21.48 -5.41
CA GLN A 124 -6.65 20.77 -6.09
C GLN A 124 -7.77 21.71 -6.54
N ILE A 125 -8.14 22.68 -5.69
CA ILE A 125 -9.14 23.70 -6.02
C ILE A 125 -8.65 24.57 -7.19
N ASP A 126 -7.39 25.00 -7.14
CA ASP A 126 -6.78 25.80 -8.21
C ASP A 126 -6.74 25.03 -9.53
N LEU A 127 -6.36 23.75 -9.50
CA LEU A 127 -6.34 22.88 -10.68
C LEU A 127 -7.74 22.71 -11.28
N SER A 128 -8.75 22.46 -10.44
CA SER A 128 -10.15 22.34 -10.88
C SER A 128 -10.67 23.63 -11.52
N SER A 129 -10.28 24.78 -10.96
CA SER A 129 -10.63 26.10 -11.49
C SER A 129 -9.95 26.36 -12.84
N ALA A 130 -8.66 26.04 -12.96
CA ALA A 130 -7.91 26.15 -14.20
C ALA A 130 -8.48 25.25 -15.30
N TYR A 131 -8.85 24.01 -14.96
CA TYR A 131 -9.48 23.07 -15.89
C TYR A 131 -10.83 23.58 -16.40
N SER A 132 -11.66 24.12 -15.49
CA SER A 132 -12.96 24.72 -15.85
C SER A 132 -12.79 25.92 -16.79
N TYR A 133 -11.81 26.78 -16.51
CA TYR A 133 -11.47 27.93 -17.36
C TYR A 133 -10.98 27.48 -18.76
N PHE A 134 -10.10 26.49 -18.81
CA PHE A 134 -9.59 25.93 -20.06
C PHE A 134 -10.72 25.34 -20.93
N ASN A 135 -11.64 24.58 -20.32
CA ASN A 135 -12.80 24.06 -21.02
C ASN A 135 -13.68 25.20 -21.56
N SER A 136 -13.90 26.26 -20.78
CA SER A 136 -14.68 27.43 -21.22
C SER A 136 -14.07 28.12 -22.45
N LEU A 137 -12.73 28.28 -22.47
CA LEU A 137 -12.01 28.85 -23.59
C LEU A 137 -12.09 27.97 -24.84
N THR A 138 -11.98 26.65 -24.64
CA THR A 138 -12.08 25.67 -25.72
C THR A 138 -13.47 25.72 -26.38
N TYR A 139 -14.53 25.77 -25.58
CA TYR A 139 -15.90 25.94 -26.10
C TYR A 139 -16.07 27.25 -26.86
N LYS A 140 -15.58 28.37 -26.31
CA LYS A 140 -15.67 29.67 -26.97
C LYS A 140 -14.93 29.68 -28.31
N LEU A 141 -13.70 29.16 -28.33
CA LEU A 141 -12.89 29.08 -29.54
C LEU A 141 -13.56 28.20 -30.61
N ALA A 142 -14.18 27.09 -30.22
CA ALA A 142 -14.92 26.23 -31.13
C ALA A 142 -16.12 26.96 -31.78
N LEU A 143 -16.85 27.76 -31.01
CA LEU A 143 -17.95 28.59 -31.52
C LEU A 143 -17.43 29.68 -32.47
N ASP A 144 -16.39 30.42 -32.07
CA ASP A 144 -15.78 31.46 -32.89
C ASP A 144 -15.28 30.89 -34.24
N PHE A 145 -14.71 29.68 -34.25
CA PHE A 145 -14.32 28.99 -35.49
C PHE A 145 -15.51 28.59 -36.36
N GLN A 146 -16.61 28.11 -35.77
CA GLN A 146 -17.83 27.80 -36.52
C GLN A 146 -18.42 29.05 -37.18
N ASP A 147 -18.47 30.17 -36.46
CA ASP A 147 -18.97 31.43 -36.99
C ASP A 147 -18.06 31.99 -38.09
N LEU A 148 -16.73 31.91 -37.92
CA LEU A 148 -15.78 32.29 -38.98
C LEU A 148 -15.97 31.44 -40.23
N LYS A 149 -16.19 30.13 -40.06
CA LYS A 149 -16.46 29.21 -41.18
C LYS A 149 -17.73 29.62 -41.95
N ARG A 150 -18.80 29.97 -41.24
CA ARG A 150 -20.06 30.48 -41.84
C ARG A 150 -19.85 31.79 -42.59
N GLN A 151 -19.04 32.71 -42.06
CA GLN A 151 -18.76 33.99 -42.72
C GLN A 151 -17.90 33.86 -43.99
N LEU A 152 -16.99 32.87 -44.01
CA LEU A 152 -16.13 32.61 -45.17
C LEU A 152 -16.82 31.80 -46.28
N THR A 153 -17.98 31.19 -46.01
CA THR A 153 -18.80 30.50 -47.03
C THR A 153 -19.86 31.44 -47.59
N TYR A 154 -19.41 32.40 -48.39
CA TYR A 154 -20.24 33.17 -49.33
C TYR A 154 -19.79 32.76 -50.75
N ASP A 155 -20.39 31.69 -51.29
CA ASP A 155 -20.72 31.51 -52.73
C ASP A 155 -20.93 30.06 -53.20
N ASP A 156 -20.76 29.01 -52.39
CA ASP A 156 -20.88 27.63 -52.92
C ASP A 156 -21.92 26.76 -52.18
N PHE A 157 -22.60 25.92 -52.98
CA PHE A 157 -23.64 24.93 -52.68
C PHE A 157 -23.79 24.50 -51.22
N TYR A 158 -25.04 24.47 -50.75
CA TYR A 158 -25.38 23.83 -49.49
C TYR A 158 -25.74 22.36 -49.74
N VAL A 159 -25.12 21.49 -48.95
CA VAL A 159 -25.53 20.09 -48.84
C VAL A 159 -26.39 19.97 -47.60
N ASP A 160 -27.69 19.88 -47.82
CA ASP A 160 -28.63 19.55 -46.75
C ASP A 160 -28.81 18.03 -46.73
N ILE A 161 -28.67 17.45 -45.54
CA ILE A 161 -28.91 16.03 -45.31
C ILE A 161 -30.29 15.91 -44.68
N TYR A 162 -31.18 15.22 -45.39
CA TYR A 162 -32.53 14.96 -44.94
C TYR A 162 -32.74 13.46 -44.77
N ASP A 163 -33.77 13.12 -44.01
CA ASP A 163 -34.37 11.80 -44.10
C ASP A 163 -35.44 11.74 -45.20
N GLU A 164 -36.00 10.54 -45.40
CA GLU A 164 -37.14 10.28 -46.29
C GLU A 164 -38.38 11.17 -46.03
N ASN A 165 -38.48 11.80 -44.86
CA ASN A 165 -39.58 12.68 -44.51
C ASN A 165 -39.24 14.17 -44.74
N GLY A 166 -38.02 14.50 -45.17
CA GLY A 166 -37.56 15.87 -45.41
C GLY A 166 -37.10 16.63 -44.16
N ASP A 167 -36.94 15.95 -43.02
CA ASP A 167 -36.48 16.55 -41.77
C ASP A 167 -34.94 16.54 -41.70
N GLY A 168 -34.34 17.67 -41.30
CA GLY A 168 -32.89 17.82 -41.20
C GLY A 168 -32.28 16.79 -40.23
N VAL A 169 -31.25 16.06 -40.66
CA VAL A 169 -30.59 15.01 -39.87
C VAL A 169 -29.61 15.64 -38.87
N LEU A 170 -30.14 16.25 -37.81
CA LEU A 170 -29.37 16.72 -36.65
C LEU A 170 -29.81 16.07 -35.33
N ASP A 171 -30.85 15.24 -35.36
CA ASP A 171 -31.35 14.55 -34.19
C ASP A 171 -30.89 13.08 -34.25
N ASN A 172 -30.32 12.58 -33.15
CA ASN A 172 -29.66 11.25 -32.99
C ASN A 172 -30.61 10.04 -33.14
N LYS A 173 -31.55 10.07 -34.09
CA LYS A 173 -32.55 9.04 -34.34
C LYS A 173 -32.15 8.17 -35.52
N TRP A 174 -32.40 6.88 -35.37
CA TRP A 174 -32.19 5.79 -36.31
C TRP A 174 -32.99 5.97 -37.60
N LYS A 175 -32.38 5.77 -38.78
CA LYS A 175 -33.06 5.97 -40.08
C LYS A 175 -32.66 4.91 -41.13
N GLU A 176 -33.61 4.57 -42.00
CA GLU A 176 -33.53 3.52 -43.04
C GLU A 176 -32.95 4.04 -44.38
N SER A 177 -32.99 5.36 -44.59
CA SER A 177 -32.55 6.05 -45.81
C SER A 177 -31.74 7.32 -45.49
N LEU A 178 -30.73 7.63 -46.32
CA LEU A 178 -29.96 8.88 -46.24
C LEU A 178 -30.09 9.62 -47.57
N LEU A 179 -30.76 10.77 -47.55
CA LEU A 179 -30.96 11.60 -48.73
C LEU A 179 -30.04 12.82 -48.69
N LEU A 180 -29.24 12.97 -49.75
CA LEU A 180 -28.44 14.17 -49.99
C LEU A 180 -29.17 15.08 -50.94
N LYS A 181 -29.50 16.30 -50.50
CA LYS A 181 -30.05 17.33 -51.37
C LYS A 181 -29.02 18.42 -51.61
N PHE A 182 -28.61 18.58 -52.86
CA PHE A 182 -27.72 19.67 -53.27
C PHE A 182 -28.55 20.87 -53.70
N ARG A 183 -28.41 22.01 -53.01
CA ARG A 183 -29.05 23.28 -53.39
C ARG A 183 -28.00 24.33 -53.75
N LYS A 184 -28.20 24.99 -54.88
CA LYS A 184 -27.44 26.19 -55.27
C LYS A 184 -28.07 27.41 -54.58
N SER A 185 -27.28 28.34 -54.07
CA SER A 185 -27.78 29.51 -53.34
C SER A 185 -28.39 30.59 -54.23
N SER A 186 -28.23 30.49 -55.57
CA SER A 186 -28.76 31.45 -56.55
C SER A 186 -29.87 30.84 -57.41
N GLU A 187 -30.95 31.58 -57.64
CA GLU A 187 -32.13 31.18 -58.43
C GLU A 187 -31.84 30.88 -59.92
N ASP A 188 -30.67 31.22 -60.44
CA ASP A 188 -30.29 30.95 -61.83
C ASP A 188 -29.51 29.61 -61.96
N ILE A 189 -30.26 28.51 -62.07
CA ILE A 189 -29.72 27.23 -62.54
C ILE A 189 -29.86 27.20 -64.06
N ASP A 190 -28.73 27.20 -64.77
CA ASP A 190 -28.72 26.87 -66.19
C ASP A 190 -29.15 25.40 -66.32
N LYS A 191 -30.31 25.15 -66.94
CA LYS A 191 -30.91 23.80 -67.05
C LYS A 191 -30.05 22.82 -67.84
N ASN A 192 -28.95 23.28 -68.42
CA ASN A 192 -27.96 22.46 -69.14
C ASN A 192 -26.70 22.13 -68.32
N GLU A 193 -26.61 22.57 -67.06
CA GLU A 193 -25.44 22.32 -66.21
C GLU A 193 -25.49 20.88 -65.66
N SER A 194 -24.49 20.06 -66.03
CA SER A 194 -24.38 18.68 -65.54
C SER A 194 -23.48 18.64 -64.32
N VAL A 195 -23.99 18.18 -63.18
CA VAL A 195 -23.18 17.96 -61.97
C VAL A 195 -22.75 16.50 -61.92
N THR A 196 -21.47 16.29 -61.64
CA THR A 196 -20.94 14.94 -61.37
C THR A 196 -20.74 14.79 -59.87
N VAL A 197 -21.44 13.82 -59.28
CA VAL A 197 -21.27 13.46 -57.87
C VAL A 197 -20.45 12.17 -57.81
N ASN A 198 -19.27 12.24 -57.22
CA ASN A 198 -18.45 11.09 -56.91
C ASN A 198 -18.65 10.77 -55.43
N VAL A 199 -19.09 9.56 -55.13
CA VAL A 199 -19.22 9.11 -53.75
C VAL A 199 -18.22 8.00 -53.49
N GLU A 200 -17.32 8.20 -52.53
CA GLU A 200 -16.37 7.19 -52.07
C GLU A 200 -16.75 6.76 -50.65
N ALA A 201 -17.14 5.49 -50.49
CA ALA A 201 -17.41 4.90 -49.18
C ALA A 201 -16.22 4.07 -48.69
N SER A 202 -15.79 4.34 -47.46
CA SER A 202 -14.79 3.54 -46.74
C SER A 202 -15.40 2.98 -45.46
N VAL A 203 -15.23 1.68 -45.25
CA VAL A 203 -15.76 0.97 -44.09
C VAL A 203 -14.60 0.50 -43.22
N PHE A 204 -14.69 0.79 -41.93
CA PHE A 204 -13.69 0.44 -40.92
C PHE A 204 -14.33 -0.53 -39.93
N ASP A 205 -13.56 -1.54 -39.53
CA ASP A 205 -13.98 -2.42 -38.45
C ASP A 205 -13.99 -1.68 -37.10
N ARG A 206 -14.47 -2.36 -36.05
CA ARG A 206 -14.54 -1.82 -34.68
C ARG A 206 -13.17 -1.38 -34.12
N ASP A 207 -12.09 -1.97 -34.61
CA ASP A 207 -10.72 -1.64 -34.20
C ASP A 207 -10.11 -0.50 -35.05
N GLY A 208 -10.90 0.11 -35.93
CA GLY A 208 -10.50 1.22 -36.80
C GLY A 208 -9.63 0.81 -37.99
N ARG A 209 -9.60 -0.48 -38.35
CA ARG A 209 -8.87 -0.95 -39.54
C ARG A 209 -9.78 -0.92 -40.75
N GLU A 210 -9.27 -0.40 -41.86
CA GLU A 210 -10.00 -0.37 -43.13
C GLU A 210 -10.27 -1.82 -43.58
N ASN A 211 -11.54 -2.18 -43.72
CA ASN A 211 -11.92 -3.52 -44.12
C ASN A 211 -11.72 -3.68 -45.63
N SER A 212 -10.53 -4.15 -46.02
CA SER A 212 -10.13 -4.34 -47.43
C SER A 212 -11.06 -5.21 -48.30
N ARG A 213 -11.98 -5.99 -47.71
CA ARG A 213 -13.01 -6.74 -48.46
C ARG A 213 -14.21 -5.89 -48.88
N LEU A 214 -14.43 -4.76 -48.22
CA LEU A 214 -15.55 -3.84 -48.42
C LEU A 214 -15.07 -2.44 -48.85
N SER A 215 -13.77 -2.26 -49.05
CA SER A 215 -13.15 -0.93 -49.14
C SER A 215 -13.17 -0.37 -50.56
N ARG A 216 -13.77 0.83 -50.65
CA ARG A 216 -13.88 1.72 -51.81
C ARG A 216 -14.76 1.21 -52.94
N ARG A 217 -16.05 1.51 -52.80
CA ARG A 217 -16.94 1.65 -53.95
C ARG A 217 -16.99 3.13 -54.32
N SER A 218 -16.55 3.44 -55.54
CA SER A 218 -16.68 4.76 -56.14
C SER A 218 -17.77 4.70 -57.19
N ASP A 219 -18.93 5.28 -56.91
CA ASP A 219 -19.98 5.44 -57.90
C ASP A 219 -20.03 6.89 -58.37
N VAL A 220 -20.19 7.05 -59.68
CA VAL A 220 -20.23 8.36 -60.36
C VAL A 220 -21.64 8.57 -60.86
N PHE A 221 -22.36 9.49 -60.23
CA PHE A 221 -23.70 9.87 -60.64
C PHE A 221 -23.62 11.12 -61.49
N ARG A 222 -24.06 11.02 -62.75
CA ARG A 222 -24.38 12.19 -63.56
C ARG A 222 -25.85 12.52 -63.33
N VAL A 223 -26.12 13.66 -62.72
CA VAL A 223 -27.48 14.09 -62.47
C VAL A 223 -27.74 15.40 -63.21
N SER A 224 -28.85 15.44 -63.94
CA SER A 224 -29.37 16.66 -64.56
C SER A 224 -30.06 17.49 -63.47
N ALA A 225 -29.75 18.77 -63.39
CA ALA A 225 -30.37 19.65 -62.40
C ALA A 225 -31.88 19.76 -62.62
N PHE A 226 -32.67 19.59 -61.56
CA PHE A 226 -34.09 19.93 -61.53
C PHE A 226 -34.30 21.24 -60.76
N ASP A 227 -35.45 21.89 -60.96
CA ASP A 227 -35.79 23.20 -60.39
C ASP A 227 -35.73 23.24 -58.83
N GLU A 228 -35.68 22.08 -58.16
CA GLU A 228 -35.66 21.96 -56.69
C GLU A 228 -34.40 21.31 -56.09
N GLY A 229 -33.38 20.99 -56.90
CA GLY A 229 -32.12 20.38 -56.45
C GLY A 229 -31.85 18.97 -56.98
N ILE A 230 -30.73 18.37 -56.57
CA ILE A 230 -30.34 16.99 -56.89
C ILE A 230 -30.52 16.13 -55.64
N GLU A 231 -31.22 15.00 -55.79
CA GLU A 231 -31.43 14.00 -54.75
C GLU A 231 -30.72 12.69 -55.14
N VAL A 232 -29.91 12.15 -54.23
CA VAL A 232 -29.23 10.86 -54.40
C VAL A 232 -29.54 9.99 -53.19
N ASP A 233 -30.22 8.86 -53.42
CA ASP A 233 -30.36 7.80 -52.41
C ASP A 233 -29.08 6.98 -52.35
N LEU A 234 -28.34 7.16 -51.26
CA LEU A 234 -27.07 6.50 -51.04
C LEU A 234 -27.21 5.09 -50.46
N MET A 235 -28.32 4.79 -49.79
CA MET A 235 -28.46 3.54 -49.04
C MET A 235 -28.62 2.35 -49.98
N SER A 236 -29.58 2.43 -50.89
CA SER A 236 -29.82 1.39 -51.90
C SER A 236 -28.61 1.18 -52.83
N THR A 237 -27.82 2.24 -53.06
CA THR A 237 -26.75 2.17 -54.06
C THR A 237 -25.42 1.66 -53.50
N LEU A 238 -25.04 2.08 -52.30
CA LEU A 238 -23.73 1.76 -51.71
C LEU A 238 -23.79 0.58 -50.74
N PHE A 239 -24.91 0.39 -50.05
CA PHE A 239 -24.99 -0.47 -48.87
C PHE A 239 -25.72 -1.81 -49.09
N ASP A 240 -26.46 -1.98 -50.19
CA ASP A 240 -27.23 -3.19 -50.55
C ASP A 240 -26.42 -4.51 -50.66
N HIS A 241 -25.09 -4.44 -50.65
CA HIS A 241 -24.20 -5.61 -50.82
C HIS A 241 -23.11 -5.72 -49.74
N LEU A 242 -23.20 -4.92 -48.68
CA LEU A 242 -22.17 -4.88 -47.65
C LEU A 242 -22.70 -5.55 -46.37
N GLU A 243 -22.05 -6.64 -45.95
CA GLU A 243 -22.27 -7.24 -44.62
C GLU A 243 -21.48 -6.42 -43.59
N PHE A 244 -22.16 -5.76 -42.66
CA PHE A 244 -21.53 -4.95 -41.61
C PHE A 244 -21.48 -5.68 -40.27
N ASP A 245 -20.33 -5.65 -39.61
CA ASP A 245 -20.23 -6.07 -38.20
C ASP A 245 -20.86 -5.02 -37.28
N ASN A 246 -21.43 -5.46 -36.16
CA ASN A 246 -21.97 -4.53 -35.16
C ASN A 246 -20.85 -3.66 -34.56
N GLY A 247 -21.06 -2.35 -34.56
CA GLY A 247 -20.05 -1.36 -34.18
C GLY A 247 -19.02 -1.05 -35.26
N ALA A 248 -19.23 -1.47 -36.50
CA ALA A 248 -18.43 -1.00 -37.63
C ALA A 248 -18.63 0.49 -37.84
N HIS A 249 -17.54 1.19 -38.12
CA HIS A 249 -17.54 2.60 -38.46
C HIS A 249 -17.48 2.77 -39.97
N PHE A 250 -18.14 3.79 -40.50
CA PHE A 250 -17.98 4.16 -41.90
C PHE A 250 -17.58 5.62 -42.02
N VAL A 251 -16.78 5.88 -43.05
CA VAL A 251 -16.46 7.22 -43.52
C VAL A 251 -16.92 7.30 -44.97
N LEU A 252 -17.87 8.18 -45.22
CA LEU A 252 -18.35 8.47 -46.56
C LEU A 252 -17.77 9.81 -47.00
N GLU A 253 -16.94 9.81 -48.04
CA GLU A 253 -16.43 11.02 -48.66
C GLU A 253 -17.20 11.28 -49.95
N ILE A 254 -18.01 12.34 -49.95
CA ILE A 254 -18.80 12.77 -51.11
C ILE A 254 -18.08 13.96 -51.73
N SER A 255 -17.66 13.81 -52.98
CA SER A 255 -17.08 14.87 -53.78
C SER A 255 -18.06 15.30 -54.86
N VAL A 256 -18.53 16.54 -54.80
CA VAL A 256 -19.36 17.13 -55.85
C VAL A 256 -18.49 18.00 -56.73
N ARG A 257 -18.51 17.76 -58.04
CA ARG A 257 -17.81 18.60 -59.01
C ARG A 257 -18.79 19.18 -60.04
N ASN A 258 -18.79 20.50 -60.16
CA ASN A 258 -19.52 21.21 -61.21
C ASN A 258 -18.64 21.43 -62.47
N SER A 259 -19.25 21.76 -63.61
CA SER A 259 -18.59 22.08 -64.90
C SER A 259 -17.55 23.20 -64.79
N ASN A 260 -17.65 24.06 -63.78
CA ASN A 260 -16.68 25.13 -63.50
C ASN A 260 -15.49 24.68 -62.63
N PHE A 261 -15.32 23.37 -62.42
CA PHE A 261 -14.22 22.73 -61.66
C PHE A 261 -14.18 23.06 -60.15
N SER A 262 -15.17 23.74 -59.58
CA SER A 262 -15.33 23.78 -58.12
C SER A 262 -15.65 22.38 -57.61
N GLN A 263 -14.86 21.91 -56.64
CA GLN A 263 -15.05 20.63 -55.98
C GLN A 263 -15.34 20.87 -54.51
N GLN A 264 -16.53 20.54 -54.06
CA GLN A 264 -16.83 20.47 -52.64
C GLN A 264 -16.64 19.05 -52.15
N ARG A 265 -16.08 18.90 -50.95
CA ARG A 265 -15.98 17.61 -50.29
C ARG A 265 -16.76 17.63 -48.99
N VAL A 266 -17.65 16.65 -48.84
CA VAL A 266 -18.37 16.40 -47.59
C VAL A 266 -17.91 15.06 -47.06
N THR A 267 -17.38 15.06 -45.84
CA THR A 267 -17.07 13.82 -45.13
C THR A 267 -18.17 13.57 -44.09
N LEU A 268 -18.82 12.41 -44.19
CA LEU A 268 -19.75 11.91 -43.19
C LEU A 268 -19.08 10.76 -42.45
N VAL A 269 -19.10 10.82 -41.12
CA VAL A 269 -18.63 9.72 -40.28
C VAL A 269 -19.80 9.18 -39.48
N GLY A 270 -20.02 7.88 -39.59
CA GLY A 270 -21.09 7.19 -38.89
C GLY A 270 -20.66 5.84 -38.34
N GLN A 271 -21.55 5.26 -37.55
CA GLN A 271 -21.38 3.94 -36.96
C GLN A 271 -22.66 3.13 -37.18
N PHE A 272 -22.48 1.87 -37.59
CA PHE A 272 -23.54 0.87 -37.60
C PHE A 272 -23.71 0.31 -36.19
N ASP A 273 -24.93 0.31 -35.72
CA ASP A 273 -25.27 -0.16 -34.39
C ASP A 273 -26.54 -1.00 -34.54
N TYR A 274 -26.43 -2.32 -34.37
CA TYR A 274 -27.58 -3.22 -34.42
C TYR A 274 -28.19 -3.28 -33.03
N ASP A 275 -29.48 -3.00 -32.93
CA ASP A 275 -30.20 -2.91 -31.65
C ASP A 275 -30.31 -4.24 -30.88
N GLN A 276 -29.79 -5.36 -31.42
CA GLN A 276 -29.60 -6.60 -30.64
C GLN A 276 -28.25 -7.29 -30.92
N PRO A 277 -27.60 -7.86 -29.89
CA PRO A 277 -26.42 -8.70 -30.08
C PRO A 277 -26.80 -9.93 -30.90
N ILE A 278 -26.09 -10.15 -32.01
CA ILE A 278 -26.13 -11.42 -32.73
C ILE A 278 -25.64 -12.51 -31.76
N GLU A 279 -26.56 -13.23 -31.12
CA GLU A 279 -26.22 -14.44 -30.40
C GLU A 279 -25.70 -15.48 -31.40
N SER A 280 -24.38 -15.57 -31.54
CA SER A 280 -23.76 -16.74 -32.18
C SER A 280 -22.77 -17.42 -31.22
N ASN A 281 -23.38 -18.30 -30.42
CA ASN A 281 -22.90 -19.62 -30.02
C ASN A 281 -21.40 -19.81 -29.73
N ASN A 282 -21.11 -19.77 -28.44
CA ASN A 282 -19.97 -20.41 -27.79
C ASN A 282 -19.62 -21.79 -28.37
N HIS A 283 -18.44 -21.91 -28.98
CA HIS A 283 -17.68 -23.16 -28.98
C HIS A 283 -16.44 -23.02 -28.08
N ARG A 284 -16.45 -23.86 -27.04
CA ARG A 284 -15.46 -24.02 -25.99
C ARG A 284 -14.13 -24.57 -26.51
N GLY A 285 -13.05 -24.16 -25.85
CA GLY A 285 -11.77 -24.90 -25.74
C GLY A 285 -10.60 -24.04 -26.23
N PHE A 286 -9.52 -23.77 -25.50
CA PHE A 286 -8.98 -24.32 -24.25
C PHE A 286 -8.13 -23.22 -23.59
N ARG A 287 -8.36 -22.93 -22.31
CA ARG A 287 -7.41 -22.20 -21.46
C ARG A 287 -6.22 -23.13 -21.15
N ARG A 288 -5.00 -22.67 -21.38
CA ARG A 288 -3.78 -23.29 -20.84
C ARG A 288 -3.34 -22.52 -19.60
N ASP A 289 -3.67 -23.07 -18.45
CA ASP A 289 -3.04 -22.74 -17.18
C ASP A 289 -1.56 -23.18 -17.22
N LYS A 290 -0.65 -22.27 -16.87
CA LYS A 290 0.75 -22.57 -16.65
C LYS A 290 0.96 -22.85 -15.16
N HIS A 291 1.02 -24.13 -14.81
CA HIS A 291 1.70 -24.57 -13.58
C HIS A 291 2.88 -25.49 -13.91
N ASN A 292 4.00 -25.17 -13.26
CA ASN A 292 5.20 -25.97 -13.10
C ASN A 292 4.89 -27.43 -12.71
N LYS A 293 5.53 -28.40 -13.40
CA LYS A 293 6.38 -29.44 -12.79
C LYS A 293 7.02 -30.36 -13.84
N PHE A 294 8.31 -30.60 -13.61
CA PHE A 294 9.21 -31.63 -14.13
C PHE A 294 8.58 -33.00 -14.51
N LYS A 295 8.99 -33.57 -15.67
CA LYS A 295 9.85 -34.79 -15.82
C LYS A 295 9.68 -35.42 -17.22
N ASP A 296 10.83 -35.63 -17.87
CA ASP A 296 11.30 -36.83 -18.59
C ASP A 296 10.39 -37.72 -19.46
N ARG A 297 11.01 -38.08 -20.61
CA ARG A 297 10.90 -39.30 -21.45
C ARG A 297 9.97 -39.28 -22.67
N ASP A 298 10.65 -39.25 -23.82
CA ASP A 298 10.59 -40.25 -24.90
C ASP A 298 9.28 -41.03 -25.08
N ASP A 299 8.62 -40.84 -26.23
CA ASP A 299 8.49 -41.96 -27.15
C ASP A 299 8.15 -41.54 -28.59
N ARG A 300 8.77 -42.28 -29.51
CA ARG A 300 8.67 -42.18 -30.96
C ARG A 300 7.43 -42.92 -31.47
N ARG A 301 6.82 -42.44 -32.57
CA ARG A 301 6.56 -43.16 -33.85
C ARG A 301 5.20 -42.84 -34.51
N ARG A 302 5.32 -42.39 -35.77
CA ARG A 302 4.64 -42.85 -37.01
C ARG A 302 3.14 -43.19 -36.98
N SER A 303 2.38 -42.52 -37.85
CA SER A 303 1.57 -43.08 -38.97
C SER A 303 0.68 -41.94 -39.49
N LYS A 304 0.85 -41.37 -40.70
CA LYS A 304 0.35 -41.82 -42.02
C LYS A 304 -1.10 -42.33 -42.02
N ASP A 305 -1.83 -41.80 -43.02
CA ASP A 305 -3.19 -42.09 -43.50
C ASP A 305 -4.30 -41.19 -42.93
N LYS A 306 -5.34 -40.77 -43.67
CA LYS A 306 -5.67 -40.64 -45.10
C LYS A 306 -7.07 -39.97 -45.08
N ASP A 307 -7.36 -39.14 -46.07
CA ASP A 307 -8.69 -38.96 -46.68
C ASP A 307 -9.94 -38.99 -45.78
N ARG A 308 -10.39 -37.84 -45.28
CA ARG A 308 -11.82 -37.54 -45.16
C ARG A 308 -12.09 -36.08 -45.53
N ARG A 309 -12.64 -35.89 -46.72
CA ARG A 309 -13.26 -34.64 -47.16
C ARG A 309 -14.48 -34.33 -46.27
N PRO A 310 -14.70 -33.06 -45.90
CA PRO A 310 -15.84 -32.67 -45.09
C PRO A 310 -17.10 -32.58 -45.95
N ASP A 311 -18.17 -33.21 -45.47
CA ASP A 311 -19.52 -33.07 -46.03
C ASP A 311 -19.98 -31.61 -45.83
N ARG A 312 -20.08 -30.88 -46.94
CA ARG A 312 -20.71 -29.57 -47.01
C ARG A 312 -22.23 -29.76 -46.92
N ARG A 313 -22.80 -29.61 -45.73
CA ARG A 313 -24.19 -29.20 -45.59
C ARG A 313 -24.21 -27.70 -45.32
N ARG A 314 -24.44 -26.93 -46.38
CA ARG A 314 -24.85 -25.52 -46.27
C ARG A 314 -26.25 -25.53 -45.67
N HIS A 315 -26.37 -25.11 -44.42
CA HIS A 315 -27.62 -24.56 -43.94
C HIS A 315 -27.69 -23.13 -44.47
N GLU A 316 -28.54 -22.91 -45.47
CA GLU A 316 -29.01 -21.58 -45.83
C GLU A 316 -29.90 -21.13 -44.68
N HIS A 317 -29.36 -20.28 -43.82
CA HIS A 317 -30.14 -19.49 -42.88
C HIS A 317 -30.50 -18.19 -43.58
N TYR A 318 -31.79 -18.01 -43.86
CA TYR A 318 -32.37 -16.71 -44.12
C TYR A 318 -32.11 -15.84 -42.89
N LEU A 319 -31.25 -14.82 -43.05
CA LEU A 319 -31.16 -13.72 -42.11
C LEU A 319 -32.50 -12.97 -42.16
N ASN A 320 -32.99 -12.60 -40.98
CA ASN A 320 -34.16 -11.74 -40.85
C ASN A 320 -33.90 -10.42 -41.59
N ASP A 321 -34.81 -10.05 -42.49
CA ASP A 321 -34.84 -8.76 -43.20
C ASP A 321 -35.29 -7.64 -42.24
N GLU A 322 -34.49 -7.33 -41.22
CA GLU A 322 -34.69 -6.12 -40.41
C GLU A 322 -33.77 -4.98 -40.90
N PRO A 323 -34.27 -3.74 -40.99
CA PRO A 323 -33.55 -2.64 -41.62
C PRO A 323 -32.30 -2.23 -40.81
N LEU A 324 -31.20 -2.00 -41.52
CA LEU A 324 -29.96 -1.45 -40.98
C LEU A 324 -30.18 -0.02 -40.49
N SER A 325 -29.69 0.29 -39.28
CA SER A 325 -29.79 1.62 -38.69
C SER A 325 -28.41 2.19 -38.31
N PHE A 326 -28.21 3.50 -38.47
CA PHE A 326 -26.92 4.16 -38.23
C PHE A 326 -27.06 5.51 -37.50
N LYS A 327 -25.95 5.98 -36.89
CA LYS A 327 -25.81 7.32 -36.31
C LYS A 327 -24.68 8.09 -36.99
N VAL A 328 -24.92 9.35 -37.33
CA VAL A 328 -23.95 10.27 -37.95
C VAL A 328 -23.55 11.33 -36.93
N TRP A 329 -22.26 11.51 -36.70
CA TRP A 329 -21.75 12.32 -35.58
C TRP A 329 -20.92 13.52 -36.04
N ASN A 330 -20.53 13.58 -37.32
CA ASN A 330 -19.72 14.66 -37.85
C ASN A 330 -19.94 14.86 -39.34
N THR A 331 -20.26 16.09 -39.73
CA THR A 331 -20.30 16.54 -41.13
C THR A 331 -19.27 17.65 -41.28
N SER A 332 -18.18 17.37 -41.98
CA SER A 332 -17.20 18.39 -42.33
C SER A 332 -17.30 18.67 -43.83
N GLN A 333 -17.76 19.88 -44.15
CA GLN A 333 -17.63 20.48 -45.49
C GLN A 333 -16.24 21.13 -45.59
N TYR A 334 -15.45 20.74 -46.58
CA TYR A 334 -14.13 21.31 -46.90
C TYR A 334 -14.12 21.96 -48.27
#